data_AF-A0A2V7WGX1-F1
#
_entry.id   AF-A0A2V7WGX1-F1
#
_cell.length_a   1.000
_cell.length_b   1.000
_cell.length_c   1.000
_cell.angle_alpha   90.00
_cell.angle_beta   90.00
_cell.angle_gamma   90.00
#
_symmetry.space_group_name_H-M   'P 1'
#
loop_
_entity.id
_entity.type
_entity.pdbx_description
1 polymer ?
#
loop_
_entity_poly.entity_id
_entity_poly.type
_entity_poly.pdbx_seq_one_letter_code
_entity_poly.pdbx_strand_id
1 'polypeptide(L)'
;MSPAGAVGPRGSLGRRGPPDYGVYSNGDAHVEGTFTATTNKGFVQPHPNDASKEIRYISLEGPHTEVYFRGTAQVSQGVTRIPIPQHFRFVADPATYSTLVTPVGAMATTAVVSEGPEGIVVVASRNVKVHYVVYAEREAVRNPDPIIENVHFRPDPDADFLAHLPDSFRQLMIQNGTLNSDGTVNMETARRLGWDKEWEKRKPPAPQPSSD
;
A
#
# COMPACT_ATOMS: atom_id res chain seq x y z
N MET A 1 18.16 -36.03 4.93
CA MET A 1 16.98 -35.73 5.76
C MET A 1 16.37 -34.45 5.23
N SER A 2 15.27 -34.52 4.50
CA SER A 2 14.52 -33.33 4.09
C SER A 2 13.64 -32.91 5.26
N PRO A 3 13.65 -31.63 5.71
CA PRO A 3 12.62 -31.19 6.62
C PRO A 3 11.29 -31.18 5.87
N ALA A 4 10.32 -31.90 6.42
CA ALA A 4 8.95 -31.92 5.94
C ALA A 4 8.41 -30.48 5.95
N GLY A 5 8.07 -29.96 4.77
CA GLY A 5 7.30 -28.73 4.66
C GLY A 5 5.92 -28.98 5.24
N ALA A 6 5.60 -28.33 6.35
CA ALA A 6 4.23 -28.24 6.80
C ALA A 6 3.47 -27.38 5.79
N VAL A 7 2.70 -28.02 4.91
CA VAL A 7 1.63 -27.34 4.20
C VAL A 7 0.55 -27.08 5.25
N GLY A 8 0.56 -25.88 5.83
CA GLY A 8 -0.54 -25.44 6.65
C GLY A 8 -1.83 -25.42 5.82
N PRO A 9 -3.00 -25.73 6.40
CA PRO A 9 -4.27 -25.48 5.71
C PRO A 9 -4.33 -24.00 5.31
N ARG A 10 -5.09 -23.66 4.25
CA ARG A 10 -5.56 -22.28 4.05
C ARG A 10 -6.29 -21.87 5.33
N GLY A 11 -5.61 -21.17 6.23
CA GLY A 11 -6.06 -20.91 7.57
C GLY A 11 -5.42 -19.63 8.10
N SER A 12 -6.20 -18.87 8.84
CA SER A 12 -5.73 -17.69 9.57
C SER A 12 -4.89 -18.15 10.76
N LEU A 13 -3.60 -17.81 10.77
CA LEU A 13 -2.78 -17.82 11.98
C LEU A 13 -2.98 -16.47 12.69
N GLY A 14 -3.31 -16.51 13.98
CA GLY A 14 -3.52 -15.33 14.80
C GLY A 14 -3.48 -15.67 16.28
N ARG A 15 -2.41 -15.31 16.98
CA ARG A 15 -2.38 -15.34 18.45
C ARG A 15 -2.97 -14.03 18.95
N ARG A 16 -4.17 -14.09 19.54
CA ARG A 16 -4.77 -12.96 20.25
C ARG A 16 -4.17 -12.91 21.66
N GLY A 17 -3.65 -11.76 22.09
CA GLY A 17 -3.05 -11.58 23.41
C GLY A 17 -1.92 -10.54 23.38
N PRO A 18 -1.78 -9.68 24.40
CA PRO A 18 -0.79 -8.62 24.40
C PRO A 18 0.63 -9.17 24.26
N PRO A 19 1.47 -8.64 23.35
CA PRO A 19 1.14 -7.68 22.28
C PRO A 19 0.35 -8.33 21.12
N ASP A 20 -0.77 -7.73 20.73
CA ASP A 20 -1.71 -8.31 19.75
C ASP A 20 -1.12 -8.34 18.33
N TYR A 21 -0.63 -9.52 17.92
CA TYR A 21 -0.14 -9.76 16.56
C TYR A 21 -0.87 -10.94 15.92
N GLY A 22 -1.48 -10.71 14.75
CA GLY A 22 -1.94 -11.80 13.89
C GLY A 22 -0.75 -12.68 13.45
N VAL A 23 0.32 -12.03 12.98
CA VAL A 23 1.59 -12.68 12.65
C VAL A 23 2.73 -11.79 13.11
N TYR A 24 3.68 -12.34 13.89
CA TYR A 24 4.92 -11.68 14.28
C TYR A 24 6.11 -12.51 13.80
N SER A 25 7.00 -11.90 13.03
CA SER A 25 8.25 -12.52 12.58
C SER A 25 9.43 -11.78 13.21
N ASN A 26 10.37 -12.54 13.78
CA ASN A 26 11.64 -12.00 14.29
C ASN A 26 12.72 -11.90 13.20
N GLY A 27 12.36 -12.12 11.93
CA GLY A 27 13.23 -12.02 10.75
C GLY A 27 12.43 -11.57 9.52
N ASP A 28 13.04 -11.69 8.34
CA ASP A 28 12.44 -11.22 7.09
C ASP A 28 11.12 -11.94 6.75
N ALA A 29 10.15 -11.19 6.26
CA ALA A 29 8.89 -11.71 5.74
C ALA A 29 8.89 -11.58 4.22
N HIS A 30 8.79 -12.71 3.52
CA HIS A 30 8.59 -12.76 2.07
C HIS A 30 7.12 -13.05 1.77
N VAL A 31 6.51 -12.26 0.88
CA VAL A 31 5.13 -12.44 0.43
C VAL A 31 5.12 -12.67 -1.07
N GLU A 32 4.76 -13.88 -1.49
CA GLU A 32 4.43 -14.17 -2.89
C GLU A 32 3.01 -13.65 -3.18
N GLY A 33 2.91 -12.50 -3.85
CA GLY A 33 1.64 -11.84 -4.18
C GLY A 33 1.52 -10.43 -3.61
N THR A 34 0.30 -10.01 -3.28
CA THR A 34 0.00 -8.65 -2.80
C THR A 34 -0.16 -8.61 -1.28
N PHE A 35 0.53 -7.68 -0.62
CA PHE A 35 0.30 -7.34 0.78
C PHE A 35 -0.69 -6.17 0.89
N THR A 36 -1.86 -6.45 1.44
CA THR A 36 -2.92 -5.45 1.69
C THR A 36 -3.00 -5.14 3.18
N ALA A 37 -3.04 -3.85 3.52
CA ALA A 37 -3.37 -3.38 4.85
C ALA A 37 -4.63 -2.52 4.77
N THR A 38 -5.54 -2.64 5.73
CA THR A 38 -6.73 -1.80 5.85
C THR A 38 -6.47 -0.51 6.63
N THR A 39 -5.38 -0.48 7.40
CA THR A 39 -4.96 0.69 8.19
C THR A 39 -3.55 1.12 7.77
N ASN A 40 -2.57 1.12 8.67
CA ASN A 40 -1.27 1.74 8.43
C ASN A 40 -0.19 0.73 8.05
N LYS A 41 0.63 1.07 7.05
CA LYS A 41 1.90 0.41 6.73
C LYS A 41 3.05 1.21 7.35
N GLY A 42 3.50 0.78 8.53
CA GLY A 42 4.44 1.55 9.35
C GLY A 42 5.88 1.04 9.33
N PHE A 43 6.83 1.96 9.48
CA PHE A 43 8.19 1.70 9.94
C PHE A 43 8.36 2.31 11.33
N VAL A 44 9.01 1.59 12.25
CA VAL A 44 9.25 2.03 13.63
C VAL A 44 10.74 2.00 13.96
N GLN A 45 11.19 2.95 14.77
CA GLN A 45 12.54 2.96 15.34
C GLN A 45 12.52 3.54 16.77
N PRO A 46 13.53 3.24 17.62
CA PRO A 46 13.65 3.84 18.93
C PRO A 46 13.74 5.38 18.88
N HIS A 47 13.18 6.06 19.89
CA HIS A 47 13.40 7.49 20.06
C HIS A 47 14.80 7.75 20.68
N PRO A 48 15.64 8.63 20.10
CA PRO A 48 17.05 8.74 20.51
C PRO A 48 17.25 9.31 21.92
N ASN A 49 16.29 10.10 22.42
CA ASN A 49 16.42 10.86 23.67
C ASN A 49 15.28 10.60 24.68
N ASP A 50 14.41 9.61 24.47
CA ASP A 50 13.26 9.34 25.35
C ASP A 50 12.90 7.85 25.30
N ALA A 51 13.28 7.10 26.33
CA ALA A 51 13.06 5.65 26.39
C ALA A 51 11.58 5.24 26.52
N SER A 52 10.67 6.19 26.79
CA SER A 52 9.23 5.93 26.84
C SER A 52 8.54 6.04 25.47
N LYS A 53 9.30 6.36 24.41
CA LYS A 53 8.76 6.67 23.07
C LYS A 53 9.45 5.90 21.96
N GLU A 54 8.74 5.80 20.84
CA GLU A 54 9.25 5.36 19.55
C GLU A 54 8.92 6.41 18.48
N ILE A 55 9.65 6.36 17.37
CA ILE A 55 9.37 7.15 16.17
C ILE A 55 8.74 6.22 15.15
N ARG A 56 7.55 6.58 14.67
CA ARG A 56 6.82 5.83 13.64
C ARG A 56 6.56 6.69 12.42
N TYR A 57 6.93 6.18 11.25
CA TYR A 57 6.56 6.73 9.94
C TYR A 57 5.60 5.79 9.24
N ILE A 58 4.73 6.34 8.39
CA ILE A 58 3.81 5.58 7.55
C ILE A 58 4.25 5.69 6.09
N SER A 59 4.17 4.58 5.36
CA SER A 59 4.44 4.53 3.93
C SER A 59 3.50 5.47 3.15
N LEU A 60 4.01 6.07 2.08
CA LEU A 60 3.19 6.81 1.12
C LEU A 60 2.31 5.84 0.32
N GLU A 61 1.07 6.23 0.06
CA GLU A 61 0.10 5.46 -0.71
C GLU A 61 -0.27 6.22 -1.99
N GLY A 62 -0.15 5.54 -3.13
CA GLY A 62 -0.53 6.05 -4.45
C GLY A 62 -1.56 5.13 -5.10
N PRO A 63 -2.40 5.64 -6.03
CA PRO A 63 -3.36 4.82 -6.75
C PRO A 63 -2.69 3.84 -7.72
N HIS A 64 -1.44 4.11 -8.15
CA HIS A 64 -0.67 3.27 -9.08
C HIS A 64 0.54 2.63 -8.39
N THR A 65 1.15 1.66 -9.07
CA THR A 65 2.40 0.98 -8.65
C THR A 65 3.62 1.83 -8.94
N GLU A 66 3.68 2.99 -8.28
CA GLU A 66 4.70 4.00 -8.52
C GLU A 66 6.08 3.56 -8.01
N VAL A 67 7.10 3.91 -8.78
CA VAL A 67 8.51 3.94 -8.39
C VAL A 67 9.02 5.36 -8.54
N TYR A 68 9.94 5.76 -7.66
CA TYR A 68 10.56 7.07 -7.77
C TYR A 68 12.03 7.05 -7.39
N PHE A 69 12.77 8.02 -7.91
CA PHE A 69 14.06 8.41 -7.38
C PHE A 69 14.14 9.93 -7.28
N ARG A 70 14.95 10.42 -6.35
CA ARG A 70 15.12 11.84 -6.09
C ARG A 70 16.57 12.20 -5.93
N GLY A 71 16.88 13.46 -6.19
CA GLY A 71 18.25 13.92 -6.07
C GLY A 71 18.40 15.40 -6.26
N THR A 72 19.62 15.80 -6.59
CA THR A 72 19.97 17.20 -6.84
C THR A 72 20.78 17.29 -8.11
N ALA A 73 20.59 18.34 -8.89
CA ALA A 73 21.40 18.63 -10.07
C ALA A 73 21.81 20.11 -10.08
N GLN A 74 22.92 20.41 -10.76
CA GLN A 74 23.33 21.78 -11.03
C GLN A 74 22.92 22.14 -12.46
N VAL A 75 22.18 23.24 -12.60
CA VAL A 75 21.92 23.86 -13.91
C VAL A 75 23.04 24.84 -14.19
N SER A 76 23.69 24.67 -15.35
CA SER A 76 24.81 25.49 -15.81
C SER A 76 24.58 25.85 -17.27
N GLN A 77 24.83 27.11 -17.63
CA GLN A 77 24.56 27.60 -19.00
C GLN A 77 23.10 27.38 -19.42
N GLY A 78 22.17 27.49 -18.45
CA GLY A 78 20.73 27.41 -18.67
C GLY A 78 20.14 26.00 -18.83
N VAL A 79 20.95 24.94 -18.84
CA VAL A 79 20.48 23.56 -19.04
C VAL A 79 21.23 22.55 -18.16
N THR A 80 20.58 21.43 -17.85
CA THR A 80 21.23 20.24 -17.29
C THR A 80 20.50 18.98 -17.74
N ARG A 81 21.20 17.85 -17.68
CA ARG A 81 20.64 16.53 -17.98
C ARG A 81 20.79 15.63 -16.76
N ILE A 82 19.67 15.12 -16.26
CA ILE A 82 19.63 14.16 -15.16
C ILE A 82 19.63 12.75 -15.77
N PRO A 83 20.65 11.92 -15.49
CA PRO A 83 20.67 10.54 -15.97
C PRO A 83 19.66 9.68 -15.19
N ILE A 84 18.98 8.77 -15.89
CA ILE A 84 18.12 7.78 -15.22
C ILE A 84 19.01 6.64 -14.69
N PRO A 85 18.90 6.29 -13.39
CA PRO A 85 19.61 5.14 -12.85
C PRO A 85 19.26 3.87 -13.63
N GLN A 86 20.26 3.04 -13.94
CA GLN A 86 20.04 1.85 -14.77
C GLN A 86 18.96 0.92 -14.19
N HIS A 87 19.00 0.66 -12.88
CA HIS A 87 18.02 -0.16 -12.20
C HIS A 87 16.59 0.39 -12.30
N PHE A 88 16.42 1.71 -12.37
CA PHE A 88 15.10 2.33 -12.55
C PHE A 88 14.54 2.07 -13.95
N ARG A 89 15.39 2.14 -14.99
CA ARG A 89 14.99 1.83 -16.38
C ARG A 89 14.54 0.39 -16.58
N PHE A 90 15.01 -0.55 -15.75
CA PHE A 90 14.61 -1.95 -15.83
C PHE A 90 13.21 -2.23 -15.32
N VAL A 91 12.61 -1.30 -14.57
CA VAL A 91 11.33 -1.52 -13.90
C VAL A 91 10.28 -0.48 -14.27
N ALA A 92 10.68 0.70 -14.73
CA ALA A 92 9.78 1.80 -15.03
C ALA A 92 9.18 1.70 -16.44
N ASP A 93 7.88 1.96 -16.56
CA ASP A 93 7.22 2.13 -17.85
C ASP A 93 7.65 3.45 -18.52
N PRO A 94 8.26 3.40 -19.72
CA PRO A 94 8.68 4.58 -20.48
C PRO A 94 7.60 5.65 -20.69
N ALA A 95 6.32 5.28 -20.70
CA ALA A 95 5.21 6.19 -21.00
C ALA A 95 4.67 6.95 -19.78
N THR A 96 5.15 6.67 -18.56
CA THR A 96 4.58 7.20 -17.30
C THR A 96 5.52 8.10 -16.51
N TYR A 97 6.64 8.49 -17.10
CA TYR A 97 7.60 9.37 -16.45
C TYR A 97 6.95 10.72 -16.12
N SER A 98 7.21 11.22 -14.91
CA SER A 98 6.79 12.55 -14.47
C SER A 98 7.82 13.12 -13.50
N THR A 99 8.35 14.30 -13.81
CA THR A 99 9.44 14.93 -13.05
C THR A 99 9.04 16.25 -12.42
N LEU A 100 9.24 16.36 -11.11
CA LEU A 100 9.13 17.62 -10.36
C LEU A 100 10.53 18.19 -10.14
N VAL A 101 10.69 19.50 -10.35
CA VAL A 101 11.96 20.22 -10.18
C VAL A 101 11.74 21.51 -9.40
N THR A 102 12.58 21.75 -8.40
CA THR A 102 12.53 22.96 -7.56
C THR A 102 13.92 23.60 -7.43
N PRO A 103 14.09 24.88 -7.78
CA PRO A 103 15.32 25.64 -7.51
C PRO A 103 15.66 25.71 -6.02
N VAL A 104 16.95 25.74 -5.70
CA VAL A 104 17.48 25.81 -4.33
C VAL A 104 18.35 27.04 -4.16
N GLY A 105 18.15 27.77 -3.07
CA GLY A 105 18.96 28.94 -2.67
C GLY A 105 18.62 30.25 -3.39
N ALA A 106 18.06 30.20 -4.60
CA ALA A 106 17.56 31.37 -5.31
C ALA A 106 16.35 31.02 -6.18
N MET A 107 15.46 31.99 -6.38
CA MET A 107 14.39 31.86 -7.36
C MET A 107 14.97 31.75 -8.77
N ALA A 108 14.43 30.82 -9.54
CA ALA A 108 14.67 30.67 -10.96
C ALA A 108 13.39 30.11 -11.60
N THR A 109 13.11 30.49 -12.84
CA THR A 109 12.10 29.79 -13.63
C THR A 109 12.73 28.51 -14.15
N THR A 110 12.09 27.36 -13.93
CA THR A 110 12.55 26.05 -14.41
C THR A 110 11.50 25.38 -15.29
N ALA A 111 11.96 24.56 -16.23
CA ALA A 111 11.10 23.68 -17.01
C ALA A 111 11.77 22.33 -17.24
N VAL A 112 10.98 21.26 -17.21
CA VAL A 112 11.36 19.94 -17.73
C VAL A 112 11.05 19.96 -19.22
N VAL A 113 12.09 19.95 -20.06
CA VAL A 113 11.97 20.05 -21.52
C VAL A 113 11.69 18.69 -22.16
N SER A 114 12.24 17.63 -21.57
CA SER A 114 11.99 16.26 -21.99
C SER A 114 12.24 15.32 -20.83
N GLU A 115 11.50 14.21 -20.79
CA GLU A 115 11.68 13.13 -19.84
C GLU A 115 11.45 11.76 -20.47
N GLY A 116 12.05 10.73 -19.89
CA GLY A 116 11.95 9.36 -20.35
C GLY A 116 13.19 8.53 -20.01
N PRO A 117 13.27 7.28 -20.54
CA PRO A 117 14.34 6.35 -20.21
C PRO A 117 15.75 6.87 -20.52
N GLU A 118 15.87 7.73 -21.53
CA GLU A 118 17.17 8.27 -21.91
C GLU A 118 17.70 9.28 -20.89
N GLY A 119 16.82 10.04 -20.21
CA GLY A 119 17.21 11.09 -19.28
C GLY A 119 16.16 12.20 -19.17
N ILE A 120 16.35 13.06 -18.17
CA ILE A 120 15.53 14.26 -18.00
C ILE A 120 16.35 15.49 -18.40
N VAL A 121 15.81 16.33 -19.27
CA VAL A 121 16.42 17.62 -19.62
C VAL A 121 15.68 18.72 -18.88
N VAL A 122 16.42 19.49 -18.09
CA VAL A 122 15.89 20.60 -17.30
C VAL A 122 16.57 21.88 -17.73
N VAL A 123 15.79 22.94 -17.94
CA VAL A 123 16.29 24.30 -18.17
C VAL A 123 15.96 25.21 -17.00
N ALA A 124 16.79 26.23 -16.81
CA ALA A 124 16.55 27.27 -15.80
C ALA A 124 16.95 28.65 -16.31
N SER A 125 16.29 29.70 -15.79
CA SER A 125 16.57 31.10 -16.14
C SER A 125 17.94 31.62 -15.68
N ARG A 126 18.66 30.86 -14.85
CA ARG A 126 20.00 31.17 -14.35
C ARG A 126 20.70 29.90 -13.87
N ASN A 127 22.01 30.00 -13.65
CA ASN A 127 22.75 28.94 -12.96
C ASN A 127 22.19 28.77 -11.55
N VAL A 128 21.68 27.58 -11.24
CA VAL A 128 21.03 27.29 -9.96
C VAL A 128 21.09 25.80 -9.67
N LYS A 129 21.19 25.44 -8.39
CA LYS A 129 20.99 24.06 -7.95
C LYS A 129 19.49 23.77 -7.96
N VAL A 130 19.12 22.57 -8.37
CA VAL A 130 17.75 22.08 -8.30
C VAL A 130 17.67 20.81 -7.46
N HIS A 131 16.56 20.65 -6.74
CA HIS A 131 16.09 19.35 -6.28
C HIS A 131 15.12 18.78 -7.31
N TYR A 132 15.12 17.46 -7.46
CA TYR A 132 14.18 16.79 -8.33
C TYR A 132 13.63 15.51 -7.69
N VAL A 133 12.43 15.14 -8.13
CA VAL A 133 11.85 13.81 -7.94
C VAL A 133 11.33 13.36 -9.29
N VAL A 134 11.70 12.14 -9.70
CA VAL A 134 11.22 11.51 -10.93
C VAL A 134 10.37 10.32 -10.53
N TYR A 135 9.11 10.31 -10.98
CA TYR A 135 8.15 9.24 -10.82
C TYR A 135 7.99 8.46 -12.13
N ALA A 136 7.64 7.18 -12.03
CA ALA A 136 7.09 6.36 -13.10
C ALA A 136 6.27 5.22 -12.50
N GLU A 137 5.42 4.56 -13.29
CA GLU A 137 4.78 3.31 -12.90
C GLU A 137 5.69 2.12 -13.18
N ARG A 138 5.48 1.02 -12.46
CA ARG A 138 6.13 -0.25 -12.78
C ARG A 138 5.57 -0.84 -14.08
N GLU A 139 6.45 -1.17 -15.02
CA GLU A 139 6.09 -1.76 -16.32
C GLU A 139 5.43 -3.13 -16.17
N ALA A 140 6.03 -4.01 -15.37
CA ALA A 140 5.60 -5.41 -15.25
C ALA A 140 4.33 -5.62 -14.41
N VAL A 141 3.95 -4.64 -13.57
CA VAL A 141 2.82 -4.76 -12.65
C VAL A 141 2.17 -3.39 -12.49
N ARG A 142 0.96 -3.22 -13.03
CA ARG A 142 0.17 -2.00 -12.92
C ARG A 142 -0.99 -2.17 -11.97
N ASN A 143 -1.47 -1.05 -11.44
CA ASN A 143 -2.78 -0.97 -10.80
C ASN A 143 -3.65 0.04 -11.56
N PRO A 144 -4.42 -0.40 -12.58
CA PRO A 144 -5.09 0.53 -13.49
C PRO A 144 -6.33 1.21 -12.89
N ASP A 145 -6.93 0.65 -11.83
CA ASP A 145 -8.13 1.22 -11.20
C ASP A 145 -8.05 1.15 -9.66
N PRO A 146 -8.05 2.28 -8.94
CA PRO A 146 -8.09 2.29 -7.48
C PRO A 146 -9.47 1.90 -6.90
N ILE A 147 -10.53 1.89 -7.71
CA ILE A 147 -11.88 1.49 -7.31
C ILE A 147 -12.14 0.09 -7.83
N ILE A 148 -11.95 -0.89 -6.95
CA ILE A 148 -12.13 -2.31 -7.28
C ILE A 148 -13.37 -2.89 -6.60
N GLU A 149 -13.70 -4.13 -6.97
CA GLU A 149 -14.70 -4.91 -6.26
C GLU A 149 -14.38 -4.95 -4.75
N ASN A 150 -15.33 -4.51 -3.92
CA ASN A 150 -15.15 -4.53 -2.47
C ASN A 150 -15.08 -5.99 -2.00
N VAL A 151 -13.89 -6.50 -1.66
CA VAL A 151 -13.68 -7.86 -1.12
C VAL A 151 -13.32 -7.87 0.38
N HIS A 152 -12.87 -6.73 0.93
CA HIS A 152 -12.36 -6.63 2.30
C HIS A 152 -13.38 -6.13 3.31
N PHE A 153 -14.36 -5.32 2.89
CA PHE A 153 -15.39 -4.75 3.75
C PHE A 153 -16.73 -5.47 3.55
N ARG A 154 -16.72 -6.80 3.75
CA ARG A 154 -17.88 -7.69 3.67
C ARG A 154 -18.12 -8.34 5.05
N PRO A 155 -18.67 -7.60 6.04
CA PRO A 155 -18.77 -8.08 7.41
C PRO A 155 -19.69 -9.30 7.50
N ASP A 156 -19.23 -10.35 8.18
CA ASP A 156 -20.05 -11.49 8.59
C ASP A 156 -20.71 -11.14 9.94
N PRO A 157 -22.04 -11.28 10.09
CA PRO A 157 -22.74 -11.00 11.36
C PRO A 157 -22.18 -11.77 12.57
N ASP A 158 -21.63 -12.95 12.34
CA ASP A 158 -21.11 -13.83 13.41
C ASP A 158 -19.62 -13.57 13.71
N ALA A 159 -18.98 -12.67 12.97
CA ALA A 159 -17.55 -12.35 13.12
C ALA A 159 -17.34 -10.96 13.74
N ASP A 160 -16.32 -10.85 14.60
CA ASP A 160 -15.87 -9.57 15.14
C ASP A 160 -15.01 -8.80 14.12
N PHE A 161 -15.62 -8.42 13.00
CA PHE A 161 -14.95 -7.71 11.89
C PHE A 161 -14.62 -6.26 12.25
N LEU A 162 -15.45 -5.63 13.08
CA LEU A 162 -15.43 -4.19 13.29
C LEU A 162 -14.55 -3.72 14.46
N ALA A 163 -14.12 -4.62 15.36
CA ALA A 163 -13.38 -4.25 16.57
C ALA A 163 -12.05 -3.49 16.30
N HIS A 164 -11.43 -3.72 15.15
CA HIS A 164 -10.11 -3.15 14.82
C HIS A 164 -10.18 -2.01 13.79
N LEU A 165 -11.38 -1.68 13.29
CA LEU A 165 -11.54 -0.63 12.30
C LEU A 165 -11.78 0.73 12.97
N PRO A 166 -11.25 1.83 12.41
CA PRO A 166 -11.58 3.18 12.86
C PRO A 166 -13.08 3.46 12.76
N ASP A 167 -13.62 4.29 13.66
CA ASP A 167 -15.04 4.69 13.63
C ASP A 167 -15.45 5.34 12.31
N SER A 168 -14.56 6.07 11.66
CA SER A 168 -14.80 6.65 10.34
C SER A 168 -15.10 5.60 9.27
N PHE A 169 -14.48 4.42 9.34
CA PHE A 169 -14.76 3.32 8.41
C PHE A 169 -16.15 2.74 8.65
N ARG A 170 -16.54 2.61 9.93
CA ARG A 170 -17.91 2.22 10.28
C ARG A 170 -18.93 3.19 9.67
N GLN A 171 -18.68 4.50 9.75
CA GLN A 171 -19.57 5.50 9.15
C GLN A 171 -19.67 5.38 7.62
N LEU A 172 -18.55 5.15 6.93
CA LEU A 172 -18.56 4.88 5.49
C LEU A 172 -19.36 3.62 5.14
N MET A 173 -19.25 2.58 5.96
CA MET A 173 -20.00 1.34 5.78
C MET A 173 -21.50 1.50 6.07
N ILE A 174 -21.89 2.40 6.97
CA ILE A 174 -23.31 2.79 7.15
C ILE A 174 -23.78 3.58 5.92
N GLN A 175 -22.99 4.57 5.49
CA GLN A 175 -23.32 5.44 4.36
C GLN A 175 -23.52 4.67 3.04
N ASN A 176 -22.67 3.65 2.78
CA ASN A 176 -22.75 2.86 1.56
C ASN A 176 -23.74 1.67 1.66
N GLY A 177 -24.43 1.52 2.79
CA GLY A 177 -25.42 0.47 3.02
C GLY A 177 -24.84 -0.91 3.31
N THR A 178 -23.55 -1.02 3.65
CA THR A 178 -22.92 -2.26 4.15
C THR A 178 -23.40 -2.58 5.56
N LEU A 179 -23.57 -1.55 6.40
CA LEU A 179 -24.14 -1.64 7.74
C LEU A 179 -25.46 -0.85 7.80
N ASN A 180 -26.33 -1.24 8.74
CA ASN A 180 -27.48 -0.45 9.16
C ASN A 180 -27.03 0.72 10.04
N SER A 181 -27.92 1.67 10.31
CA SER A 181 -27.63 2.83 11.16
C SER A 181 -27.22 2.48 12.59
N ASP A 182 -27.63 1.30 13.09
CA ASP A 182 -27.24 0.77 14.40
C ASP A 182 -25.89 0.03 14.40
N GLY A 183 -25.21 -0.03 13.23
CA GLY A 183 -23.92 -0.67 13.07
C GLY A 183 -23.97 -2.18 12.84
N THR A 184 -25.16 -2.79 12.78
CA THR A 184 -25.34 -4.20 12.40
C THR A 184 -25.19 -4.40 10.89
N VAL A 185 -24.91 -5.62 10.44
CA VAL A 185 -24.78 -5.93 9.01
C VAL A 185 -26.12 -5.72 8.29
N ASN A 186 -26.11 -5.01 7.16
CA ASN A 186 -27.28 -4.88 6.31
C ASN A 186 -27.49 -6.16 5.48
N MET A 187 -28.42 -7.01 5.93
CA MET A 187 -28.71 -8.30 5.30
C MET A 187 -29.35 -8.18 3.91
N GLU A 188 -30.04 -7.08 3.60
CA GLU A 188 -30.57 -6.84 2.26
C GLU A 188 -29.43 -6.61 1.27
N THR A 189 -28.48 -5.73 1.61
CA THR A 189 -27.26 -5.50 0.82
C THR A 189 -26.44 -6.78 0.69
N ALA A 190 -26.24 -7.51 1.79
CA ALA A 190 -25.47 -8.76 1.78
C ALA A 190 -26.07 -9.80 0.83
N ARG A 191 -27.40 -10.01 0.86
CA ARG A 191 -28.09 -10.94 -0.05
C ARG A 191 -28.04 -10.48 -1.50
N ARG A 192 -28.28 -9.18 -1.73
CA ARG A 192 -28.23 -8.58 -3.08
C ARG A 192 -26.85 -8.72 -3.73
N LEU A 193 -25.79 -8.62 -2.93
CA LEU A 193 -24.40 -8.75 -3.37
C LEU A 193 -23.85 -10.19 -3.21
N GLY A 194 -24.65 -11.12 -2.69
CA GLY A 194 -24.32 -12.55 -2.55
C GLY A 194 -23.28 -12.90 -1.48
N TRP A 195 -23.04 -12.02 -0.50
CA TRP A 195 -22.06 -12.26 0.57
C TRP A 195 -22.49 -13.37 1.54
N ASP A 196 -23.80 -13.49 1.76
CA ASP A 196 -24.42 -14.53 2.58
C ASP A 196 -24.07 -15.95 2.11
N LYS A 197 -24.04 -16.17 0.80
CA LYS A 197 -23.65 -17.45 0.20
C LYS A 197 -22.17 -17.77 0.44
N GLU A 198 -21.32 -16.74 0.52
CA GLU A 198 -19.89 -16.92 0.78
C GLU A 198 -19.63 -17.22 2.27
N TRP A 199 -20.41 -16.65 3.19
CA TRP A 199 -20.33 -17.00 4.61
C TRP A 199 -20.69 -18.47 4.84
N GLU A 200 -21.75 -18.97 4.21
CA GLU A 200 -22.15 -20.39 4.32
C GLU A 200 -21.07 -21.36 3.84
N LYS A 201 -20.34 -21.03 2.76
CA LYS A 201 -19.21 -21.85 2.27
C LYS A 201 -18.03 -21.89 3.25
N ARG A 202 -17.88 -20.87 4.10
CA ARG A 202 -16.78 -20.74 5.07
C ARG A 202 -17.07 -21.42 6.40
N LYS A 203 -18.34 -21.75 6.69
CA LYS A 203 -18.69 -22.47 7.91
C LYS A 203 -18.02 -23.85 7.89
N PRO A 204 -17.43 -24.30 9.01
CA PRO A 204 -16.91 -25.65 9.12
C PRO A 204 -18.01 -26.67 8.78
N PRO A 205 -17.70 -27.80 8.14
CA PRO A 205 -18.67 -28.87 7.97
C PRO A 205 -19.23 -29.28 9.34
N ALA A 206 -20.52 -29.59 9.39
CA ALA A 206 -21.16 -30.04 10.62
C ALA A 206 -20.38 -31.22 11.22
N PRO A 207 -20.18 -31.27 12.56
CA PRO A 207 -19.50 -32.40 13.18
C PRO A 207 -20.22 -33.68 12.80
N GLN A 208 -19.46 -34.64 12.25
CA GLN A 208 -20.01 -35.97 11.97
C GLN A 208 -20.46 -36.59 13.30
N PRO A 209 -21.65 -37.21 13.37
CA PRO A 209 -22.07 -37.90 14.57
C PRO A 209 -21.04 -38.96 14.91
N SER A 210 -20.63 -39.02 16.19
CA SER A 210 -19.74 -40.07 16.67
C SER A 210 -20.41 -41.41 16.40
N SER A 211 -19.72 -42.29 15.66
CA SER A 211 -20.06 -43.69 15.64
C SER A 211 -19.70 -44.25 17.02
N ASP A 212 -20.72 -44.51 17.84
CA ASP A 212 -20.62 -45.28 19.08
C ASP A 212 -20.13 -46.71 18.83
#